data_AF-A0A672KHZ5-F1
#
_entry.id   AF-A0A672KHZ5-F1
#
_cell.length_a   1.000
_cell.length_b   1.000
_cell.length_c   1.000
_cell.angle_alpha   90.00
_cell.angle_beta   90.00
_cell.angle_gamma   90.00
#
_symmetry.space_group_name_H-M   'P 1'
#
loop_
_entity.id
_entity.type
_entity.pdbx_description
1 polymer ?
#
loop_
_entity_poly.entity_id
_entity_poly.type
_entity_poly.pdbx_seq_one_letter_code
_entity_poly.pdbx_strand_id
1 'polypeptide(L)'
;PEPFRSFSNTLVDVCAYAGSGNVLKVQQLLHICSEHYDNKDKDDDKDKKDKKDKDKKETTADMGSHQGVAVLGIALIAMGEEIGSEMALRTFGHLLRYGEPTLRRAVPLALALISVSNPRLNILDTLSKFSHDADPEVAHNAIFAMGMVGSGTNNARLAAMLRQLAQYHAKDPNNLFMVRLAQGLTHLGKGTLTLCPYHSDRQLMSQVAVAGLLTVLVSFLDVKNIILGKSHYVLYGLVAAMQPRMLVTFDEELRPLPVSVRVGQVRVCNIRLTSVACRRLRS
;
A
#
# COMPACT_ATOMS: atom_id res chain seq x y z
N PRO A 1 -28.29 -2.01 -9.81
CA PRO A 1 -27.27 -1.60 -10.80
C PRO A 1 -26.13 -2.63 -10.93
N GLU A 2 -26.00 -3.22 -12.11
CA GLU A 2 -25.09 -4.35 -12.40
C GLU A 2 -23.57 -4.10 -12.15
N PRO A 3 -22.99 -2.90 -12.40
CA PRO A 3 -21.54 -2.69 -12.21
C PRO A 3 -21.14 -2.56 -10.72
N PHE A 4 -22.00 -1.99 -9.88
CA PHE A 4 -21.74 -1.97 -8.43
C PHE A 4 -21.80 -3.36 -7.81
N ARG A 5 -22.64 -4.25 -8.37
CA ARG A 5 -22.74 -5.64 -7.92
C ARG A 5 -21.49 -6.45 -8.27
N SER A 6 -20.95 -6.29 -9.49
CA SER A 6 -19.69 -6.93 -9.87
C SER A 6 -18.51 -6.40 -9.06
N PHE A 7 -18.46 -5.09 -8.81
CA PHE A 7 -17.47 -4.45 -7.94
C PHE A 7 -17.50 -5.02 -6.51
N SER A 8 -18.67 -5.12 -5.89
CA SER A 8 -18.79 -5.68 -4.52
C SER A 8 -18.47 -7.17 -4.48
N ASN A 9 -18.90 -7.94 -5.50
CA ASN A 9 -18.59 -9.37 -5.58
C ASN A 9 -17.09 -9.62 -5.68
N THR A 10 -16.37 -8.88 -6.54
CA THR A 10 -14.92 -9.05 -6.68
C THR A 10 -14.18 -8.61 -5.43
N LEU A 11 -14.60 -7.52 -4.78
CA LEU A 11 -14.00 -7.06 -3.54
C LEU A 11 -14.14 -8.09 -2.41
N VAL A 12 -15.31 -8.72 -2.26
CA VAL A 12 -15.54 -9.78 -1.26
C VAL A 12 -14.77 -11.05 -1.60
N ASP A 13 -14.76 -11.48 -2.86
CA ASP A 13 -14.01 -12.66 -3.31
C ASP A 13 -12.52 -12.49 -3.03
N VAL A 14 -11.95 -11.33 -3.38
CA VAL A 14 -10.56 -10.97 -3.09
C VAL A 14 -10.26 -11.00 -1.59
N CYS A 15 -11.14 -10.45 -0.76
CA CYS A 15 -10.94 -10.43 0.69
C CYS A 15 -10.98 -11.83 1.31
N ALA A 16 -11.78 -12.75 0.75
CA ALA A 16 -11.84 -14.14 1.20
C ALA A 16 -10.53 -14.90 0.93
N TYR A 17 -9.82 -14.56 -0.16
CA TYR A 17 -8.54 -15.17 -0.54
C TYR A 17 -7.31 -14.40 -0.05
N ALA A 18 -7.48 -13.43 0.85
CA ALA A 18 -6.38 -12.64 1.39
C ALA A 18 -5.27 -13.52 2.01
N GLY A 19 -4.02 -13.31 1.58
CA GLY A 19 -2.85 -14.03 2.11
C GLY A 19 -2.76 -15.53 1.76
N SER A 20 -3.65 -16.06 0.91
CA SER A 20 -3.68 -17.49 0.55
C SER A 20 -2.67 -17.91 -0.52
N GLY A 21 -2.07 -16.98 -1.27
CA GLY A 21 -1.12 -17.29 -2.34
C GLY A 21 -1.73 -17.99 -3.58
N ASN A 22 -3.06 -18.05 -3.71
CA ASN A 22 -3.70 -18.78 -4.82
C ASN A 22 -3.47 -18.11 -6.19
N VAL A 23 -2.56 -18.69 -6.98
CA VAL A 23 -2.15 -18.19 -8.30
C VAL A 23 -3.30 -18.21 -9.31
N LEU A 24 -4.23 -19.17 -9.24
CA LEU A 24 -5.35 -19.25 -10.18
C LEU A 24 -6.30 -18.06 -10.04
N LYS A 25 -6.52 -17.62 -8.79
CA LYS A 25 -7.33 -16.42 -8.51
C LYS A 25 -6.63 -15.16 -9.00
N VAL A 26 -5.31 -15.07 -8.83
CA VAL A 26 -4.52 -13.96 -9.39
C VAL A 26 -4.61 -13.93 -10.91
N GLN A 27 -4.55 -15.07 -11.59
CA GLN A 27 -4.71 -15.16 -13.05
C GLN A 27 -6.11 -14.73 -13.52
N GLN A 28 -7.16 -15.14 -12.81
CA GLN A 28 -8.53 -14.70 -13.12
C GLN A 28 -8.67 -13.17 -12.97
N LEU A 29 -8.12 -12.59 -11.90
CA LEU A 29 -8.12 -11.14 -11.69
C LEU A 29 -7.30 -10.41 -12.77
N LEU A 30 -6.20 -10.99 -13.23
CA LEU A 30 -5.41 -10.45 -14.34
C LEU A 30 -6.18 -10.49 -15.66
N HIS A 31 -6.96 -11.55 -15.91
CA HIS A 31 -7.80 -11.64 -17.10
C HIS A 31 -8.84 -10.51 -17.14
N ILE A 32 -9.50 -10.25 -16.01
CA ILE A 32 -10.44 -9.13 -15.84
C ILE A 32 -9.75 -7.78 -16.05
N CYS A 33 -8.49 -7.64 -15.60
CA CYS A 33 -7.70 -6.45 -15.88
C CYS A 33 -7.31 -6.31 -17.36
N SER A 34 -7.21 -7.40 -18.12
CA SER A 34 -6.82 -7.39 -19.54
C SER A 34 -7.98 -7.29 -20.54
N GLU A 35 -9.18 -7.78 -20.22
CA GLU A 35 -10.33 -7.86 -21.15
C GLU A 35 -10.80 -6.51 -21.72
N HIS A 36 -10.39 -5.37 -21.14
CA HIS A 36 -10.69 -4.05 -21.68
C HIS A 36 -9.61 -3.47 -22.61
N TYR A 37 -8.50 -4.18 -22.82
CA TYR A 37 -7.46 -3.74 -23.75
C TYR A 37 -7.89 -3.88 -25.22
N ASP A 38 -8.75 -4.86 -25.54
CA ASP A 38 -9.21 -5.14 -26.91
C ASP A 38 -10.21 -4.13 -27.50
N ASN A 39 -10.74 -3.20 -26.69
CA ASN A 39 -11.66 -2.17 -27.16
C ASN A 39 -10.98 -0.86 -27.57
N LYS A 40 -9.66 -0.70 -27.35
CA LYS A 40 -8.93 0.50 -27.81
C LYS A 40 -8.34 0.36 -29.22
N ASP A 41 -8.21 -0.85 -29.74
CA ASP A 41 -7.63 -1.09 -31.07
C ASP A 41 -8.68 -1.16 -32.21
N LYS A 42 -9.95 -0.78 -31.94
CA LYS A 42 -11.06 -0.84 -32.92
C LYS A 42 -11.78 0.49 -33.19
N ASP A 43 -11.18 1.63 -32.86
CA ASP A 43 -11.80 2.96 -33.00
C ASP A 43 -11.20 3.83 -34.14
N ASP A 44 -10.81 3.20 -35.26
CA ASP A 44 -10.49 3.90 -36.52
C ASP A 44 -11.55 3.62 -37.61
N ASP A 45 -12.80 4.09 -37.45
CA ASP A 45 -13.62 4.58 -38.58
C ASP A 45 -14.85 5.42 -38.14
N LYS A 46 -14.80 6.72 -38.46
CA LYS A 46 -15.90 7.69 -38.75
C LYS A 46 -16.99 8.06 -37.72
N ASP A 47 -16.84 9.28 -37.20
CA ASP A 47 -17.76 10.43 -37.29
C ASP A 47 -19.28 10.20 -37.33
N LYS A 48 -19.99 10.50 -36.22
CA LYS A 48 -20.97 11.61 -36.08
C LYS A 48 -21.89 11.50 -34.84
N LYS A 49 -22.02 12.64 -34.13
CA LYS A 49 -23.23 13.19 -33.46
C LYS A 49 -23.40 13.04 -31.93
N ASP A 50 -22.56 13.76 -31.18
CA ASP A 50 -22.87 14.86 -30.23
C ASP A 50 -23.99 14.77 -29.18
N LYS A 51 -24.55 13.60 -28.85
CA LYS A 51 -25.45 13.52 -27.67
C LYS A 51 -25.38 12.22 -26.86
N LYS A 52 -24.46 11.31 -27.22
CA LYS A 52 -24.27 9.98 -26.63
C LYS A 52 -22.91 9.82 -25.93
N ASP A 53 -22.27 10.93 -25.55
CA ASP A 53 -20.95 10.95 -24.90
C ASP A 53 -21.01 11.03 -23.37
N LYS A 54 -22.17 11.37 -22.80
CA LYS A 54 -22.30 11.53 -21.35
C LYS A 54 -22.49 10.19 -20.62
N ASP A 55 -23.29 9.27 -21.19
CA ASP A 55 -23.55 7.96 -20.59
C ASP A 55 -22.39 6.96 -20.76
N LYS A 56 -21.65 7.02 -21.88
CA LYS A 56 -20.49 6.12 -22.09
C LYS A 56 -19.34 6.41 -21.11
N LYS A 57 -19.15 7.68 -20.73
CA LYS A 57 -18.06 8.14 -19.87
C LYS A 57 -18.25 7.75 -18.40
N GLU A 58 -19.49 7.64 -17.93
CA GLU A 58 -19.80 7.15 -16.58
C GLU A 58 -19.58 5.63 -16.48
N THR A 59 -20.04 4.84 -17.46
CA THR A 59 -19.78 3.39 -17.45
C THR A 59 -18.29 3.01 -17.57
N THR A 60 -17.48 3.79 -18.29
CA THR A 60 -16.03 3.56 -18.35
C THR A 60 -15.33 3.89 -17.02
N ALA A 61 -15.82 4.90 -16.28
CA ALA A 61 -15.29 5.25 -14.97
C ALA A 61 -15.64 4.18 -13.91
N ASP A 62 -16.85 3.61 -14.00
CA ASP A 62 -17.31 2.53 -13.11
C ASP A 62 -16.57 1.21 -13.38
N MET A 63 -16.28 0.89 -14.65
CA MET A 63 -15.43 -0.26 -15.01
C MET A 63 -13.96 -0.05 -14.64
N GLY A 64 -13.44 1.18 -14.74
CA GLY A 64 -12.08 1.51 -14.27
C GLY A 64 -11.93 1.35 -12.75
N SER A 65 -13.01 1.60 -12.00
CA SER A 65 -13.06 1.38 -10.54
C SER A 65 -12.99 -0.11 -10.19
N HIS A 66 -13.70 -0.95 -10.96
CA HIS A 66 -13.64 -2.41 -10.85
C HIS A 66 -12.22 -2.94 -11.11
N GLN A 67 -11.53 -2.40 -12.11
CA GLN A 67 -10.15 -2.76 -12.42
C GLN A 67 -9.17 -2.30 -11.33
N GLY A 68 -9.33 -1.08 -10.80
CA GLY A 68 -8.51 -0.59 -9.69
C GLY A 68 -8.58 -1.51 -8.46
N VAL A 69 -9.77 -2.02 -8.15
CA VAL A 69 -9.97 -2.99 -7.06
C VAL A 69 -9.36 -4.36 -7.40
N ALA A 70 -9.45 -4.83 -8.64
CA ALA A 70 -8.79 -6.07 -9.04
C ALA A 70 -7.27 -6.01 -8.87
N VAL A 71 -6.63 -4.86 -9.17
CA VAL A 71 -5.19 -4.64 -8.95
C VAL A 71 -4.83 -4.62 -7.47
N LEU A 72 -5.62 -3.96 -6.63
CA LEU A 72 -5.47 -4.02 -5.17
C LEU A 72 -5.64 -5.46 -4.66
N GLY A 73 -6.53 -6.23 -5.28
CA GLY A 73 -6.76 -7.62 -4.92
C GLY A 73 -5.62 -8.57 -5.26
N ILE A 74 -4.95 -8.36 -6.39
CA ILE A 74 -3.72 -9.09 -6.72
C ILE A 74 -2.65 -8.86 -5.64
N ALA A 75 -2.49 -7.61 -5.18
CA ALA A 75 -1.59 -7.31 -4.08
C ALA A 75 -2.01 -7.96 -2.76
N LEU A 76 -3.32 -8.03 -2.48
CA LEU A 76 -3.86 -8.63 -1.25
C LEU A 76 -3.56 -10.13 -1.14
N ILE A 77 -3.71 -10.84 -2.25
CA ILE A 77 -3.41 -12.28 -2.33
C ILE A 77 -1.90 -12.51 -2.22
N ALA A 78 -1.09 -11.62 -2.81
CA ALA A 78 0.37 -11.72 -2.82
C ALA A 78 1.06 -11.34 -1.49
N MET A 79 0.35 -10.80 -0.49
CA MET A 79 0.95 -10.40 0.79
C MET A 79 1.51 -11.56 1.63
N GLY A 80 1.04 -12.79 1.41
CA GLY A 80 1.43 -13.96 2.22
C GLY A 80 2.78 -14.56 1.84
N GLU A 81 3.19 -14.44 0.57
CA GLU A 81 4.34 -15.17 0.03
C GLU A 81 5.36 -14.24 -0.64
N GLU A 82 6.64 -14.51 -0.43
CA GLU A 82 7.69 -13.73 -1.08
C GLU A 82 7.74 -13.98 -2.59
N ILE A 83 7.47 -15.20 -3.04
CA ILE A 83 7.42 -15.57 -4.46
C ILE A 83 6.27 -14.82 -5.16
N GLY A 84 5.08 -14.81 -4.55
CA GLY A 84 3.93 -14.04 -5.02
C GLY A 84 4.21 -12.54 -5.10
N SER A 85 4.93 -11.98 -4.13
CA SER A 85 5.32 -10.57 -4.13
C SER A 85 6.24 -10.20 -5.32
N GLU A 86 7.18 -11.07 -5.69
CA GLU A 86 8.08 -10.84 -6.83
C GLU A 86 7.38 -11.02 -8.17
N MET A 87 6.46 -12.00 -8.26
CA MET A 87 5.60 -12.19 -9.43
C MET A 87 4.74 -10.94 -9.66
N ALA A 88 4.05 -10.46 -8.62
CA ALA A 88 3.19 -9.28 -8.71
C ALA A 88 3.96 -8.02 -9.14
N LEU A 89 5.20 -7.83 -8.66
CA LEU A 89 6.05 -6.72 -9.09
C LEU A 89 6.34 -6.73 -10.61
N ARG A 90 6.58 -7.91 -11.19
CA ARG A 90 6.79 -8.04 -12.64
C ARG A 90 5.49 -7.74 -13.40
N THR A 91 4.37 -8.29 -12.94
CA THR A 91 3.07 -8.11 -13.59
C THR A 91 2.60 -6.66 -13.54
N PHE A 92 2.81 -5.97 -12.41
CA PHE A 92 2.54 -4.53 -12.32
C PHE A 92 3.43 -3.71 -13.26
N GLY A 93 4.67 -4.14 -13.54
CA GLY A 93 5.52 -3.52 -14.55
C GLY A 93 4.89 -3.53 -15.95
N HIS A 94 4.23 -4.62 -16.34
CA HIS A 94 3.47 -4.69 -17.60
C HIS A 94 2.22 -3.82 -17.54
N LEU A 95 1.48 -3.88 -16.43
CA LEU A 95 0.24 -3.13 -16.23
C LEU A 95 0.48 -1.60 -16.22
N LEU A 96 1.67 -1.14 -15.83
CA LEU A 96 2.04 0.28 -15.88
C LEU A 96 2.27 0.81 -17.29
N ARG A 97 2.83 -0.03 -18.17
CA ARG A 97 3.13 0.36 -19.57
C ARG A 97 1.89 0.36 -20.44
N TYR A 98 1.03 -0.66 -20.23
CA TYR A 98 -0.16 -0.91 -21.05
C TYR A 98 -1.46 -0.61 -20.30
N GLY A 99 -1.43 -0.02 -19.11
CA GLY A 99 -2.64 0.26 -18.35
C GLY A 99 -3.34 1.56 -18.75
N GLU A 100 -4.67 1.58 -18.56
CA GLU A 100 -5.46 2.82 -18.50
C GLU A 100 -4.95 3.75 -17.37
N PRO A 101 -5.10 5.09 -17.45
CA PRO A 101 -4.78 6.01 -16.35
C PRO A 101 -5.34 5.58 -14.97
N THR A 102 -6.53 4.99 -14.91
CA THR A 102 -7.14 4.45 -13.67
C THR A 102 -6.28 3.35 -13.04
N LEU A 103 -5.81 2.39 -13.85
CA LEU A 103 -4.88 1.34 -13.44
C LEU A 103 -3.54 1.92 -12.99
N ARG A 104 -3.01 2.91 -13.73
CA ARG A 104 -1.76 3.59 -13.37
C ARG A 104 -1.82 4.28 -12.01
N ARG A 105 -2.98 4.80 -11.61
CA ARG A 105 -3.24 5.38 -10.28
C ARG A 105 -3.33 4.33 -9.17
N ALA A 106 -3.81 3.12 -9.47
CA ALA A 106 -3.97 2.04 -8.50
C ALA A 106 -2.66 1.27 -8.21
N VAL A 107 -1.74 1.18 -9.16
CA VAL A 107 -0.50 0.40 -9.00
C VAL A 107 0.38 0.86 -7.82
N PRO A 108 0.65 2.16 -7.59
CA PRO A 108 1.43 2.59 -6.42
C PRO A 108 0.84 2.14 -5.09
N LEU A 109 -0.49 2.13 -4.98
CA LEU A 109 -1.22 1.66 -3.80
C LEU A 109 -1.07 0.16 -3.60
N ALA A 110 -1.14 -0.62 -4.69
CA ALA A 110 -0.92 -2.05 -4.68
C ALA A 110 0.53 -2.42 -4.28
N LEU A 111 1.52 -1.65 -4.77
CA LEU A 111 2.92 -1.79 -4.35
C LEU A 111 3.10 -1.55 -2.85
N ALA A 112 2.39 -0.55 -2.30
CA ALA A 112 2.45 -0.26 -0.87
C ALA A 112 1.92 -1.41 -0.01
N LEU A 113 0.84 -2.05 -0.46
CA LEU A 113 0.18 -3.14 0.24
C LEU A 113 1.05 -4.42 0.27
N ILE A 114 1.81 -4.72 -0.78
CA ILE A 114 2.75 -5.86 -0.79
C ILE A 114 3.89 -5.70 0.24
N SER A 115 4.34 -4.46 0.47
CA SER A 115 5.51 -4.17 1.29
C SER A 115 5.24 -3.21 2.45
N VAL A 116 4.16 -3.45 3.21
CA VAL A 116 3.82 -2.62 4.38
C VAL A 116 4.91 -2.73 5.46
N SER A 117 5.48 -1.59 5.85
CA SER A 117 6.56 -1.49 6.87
C SER A 117 7.81 -2.37 6.59
N ASN A 118 8.01 -2.82 5.35
CA ASN A 118 9.20 -3.54 4.91
C ASN A 118 9.82 -2.83 3.69
N PRO A 119 10.66 -1.80 3.91
CA PRO A 119 11.19 -1.00 2.81
C PRO A 119 12.25 -1.79 2.02
N ARG A 120 11.82 -2.39 0.90
CA ARG A 120 12.72 -2.91 -0.13
C ARG A 120 13.14 -1.76 -1.06
N LEU A 121 14.44 -1.64 -1.34
CA LEU A 121 14.96 -0.54 -2.16
C LEU A 121 14.34 -0.49 -3.56
N ASN A 122 14.10 -1.66 -4.17
CA ASN A 122 13.48 -1.76 -5.50
C ASN A 122 12.11 -1.07 -5.58
N ILE A 123 11.30 -1.16 -4.52
CA ILE A 123 9.96 -0.56 -4.46
C ILE A 123 10.06 0.94 -4.21
N LEU A 124 11.03 1.38 -3.40
CA LEU A 124 11.26 2.81 -3.16
C LEU A 124 11.75 3.54 -4.41
N ASP A 125 12.64 2.92 -5.18
CA ASP A 125 13.19 3.52 -6.40
C ASP A 125 12.11 3.61 -7.51
N THR A 126 11.15 2.67 -7.56
CA THR A 126 9.99 2.76 -8.47
C THR A 126 8.98 3.81 -8.01
N LEU A 127 8.60 3.84 -6.73
CA LEU A 127 7.70 4.85 -6.16
C LEU A 127 8.25 6.28 -6.26
N SER A 128 9.57 6.46 -6.17
CA SER A 128 10.24 7.76 -6.37
C SER A 128 10.04 8.32 -7.78
N LYS A 129 10.10 7.44 -8.79
CA LYS A 129 9.85 7.82 -10.18
C LYS A 129 8.39 8.24 -10.37
N PHE A 130 7.45 7.52 -9.75
CA PHE A 130 6.01 7.88 -9.81
C PHE A 130 5.65 9.14 -9.03
N SER A 131 6.45 9.52 -8.03
CA SER A 131 6.21 10.76 -7.26
C SER A 131 6.45 12.03 -8.08
N HIS A 132 7.19 11.94 -9.20
CA HIS A 132 7.46 13.05 -10.12
C HIS A 132 6.64 12.95 -11.42
N ASP A 133 5.60 12.11 -11.46
CA ASP A 133 4.72 11.99 -12.62
C ASP A 133 3.92 13.30 -12.83
N ALA A 134 3.56 13.57 -14.08
CA ALA A 134 2.81 14.76 -14.47
C ALA A 134 1.35 14.72 -14.00
N ASP A 135 0.75 13.53 -13.86
CA ASP A 135 -0.59 13.39 -13.28
C ASP A 135 -0.53 13.54 -11.75
N PRO A 136 -1.14 14.59 -11.16
CA PRO A 136 -1.11 14.77 -9.72
C PRO A 136 -1.71 13.57 -8.98
N GLU A 137 -2.74 12.90 -9.50
CA GLU A 137 -3.37 11.78 -8.78
C GLU A 137 -2.42 10.59 -8.57
N VAL A 138 -1.59 10.29 -9.58
CA VAL A 138 -0.55 9.26 -9.49
C VAL A 138 0.53 9.69 -8.49
N ALA A 139 0.95 10.96 -8.53
CA ALA A 139 1.94 11.50 -7.60
C ALA A 139 1.46 11.45 -6.14
N HIS A 140 0.23 11.85 -5.85
CA HIS A 140 -0.40 11.74 -4.52
C HIS A 140 -0.37 10.29 -4.01
N ASN A 141 -0.79 9.34 -4.85
CA ASN A 141 -0.81 7.92 -4.50
C ASN A 141 0.60 7.34 -4.29
N ALA A 142 1.58 7.76 -5.08
CA ALA A 142 2.97 7.34 -4.94
C ALA A 142 3.62 7.87 -3.65
N ILE A 143 3.35 9.12 -3.28
CA ILE A 143 3.87 9.73 -2.04
C ILE A 143 3.26 9.03 -0.82
N PHE A 144 1.94 8.79 -0.84
CA PHE A 144 1.27 8.04 0.21
C PHE A 144 1.80 6.62 0.35
N ALA A 145 1.92 5.91 -0.79
CA ALA A 145 2.49 4.56 -0.86
C ALA A 145 3.90 4.50 -0.23
N MET A 146 4.75 5.49 -0.54
CA MET A 146 6.10 5.58 0.04
C MET A 146 6.07 5.75 1.56
N GLY A 147 5.14 6.56 2.09
CA GLY A 147 4.90 6.71 3.52
C GLY A 147 4.49 5.42 4.21
N MET A 148 3.59 4.64 3.60
CA MET A 148 3.15 3.35 4.16
C MET A 148 4.23 2.28 4.15
N VAL A 149 5.02 2.17 3.08
CA VAL A 149 6.12 1.20 2.99
C VAL A 149 7.20 1.49 4.05
N GLY A 150 7.45 2.77 4.31
CA GLY A 150 8.41 3.25 5.31
C GLY A 150 7.90 3.30 6.74
N SER A 151 6.64 2.94 6.99
CA SER A 151 5.96 3.17 8.26
C SER A 151 6.70 2.58 9.46
N GLY A 152 7.01 3.41 10.47
CA GLY A 152 7.64 2.98 11.71
C GLY A 152 9.10 2.52 11.62
N THR A 153 9.68 2.46 10.40
CA THR A 153 11.05 1.93 10.21
C THR A 153 12.14 2.96 10.39
N ASN A 154 11.81 4.27 10.40
CA ASN A 154 12.78 5.36 10.46
C ASN A 154 13.93 5.23 9.44
N ASN A 155 13.67 4.75 8.23
CA ASN A 155 14.72 4.60 7.22
C ASN A 155 15.24 5.99 6.78
N ALA A 156 16.54 6.25 7.03
CA ALA A 156 17.18 7.53 6.74
C ALA A 156 17.11 7.92 5.25
N ARG A 157 17.23 6.95 4.34
CA ARG A 157 17.17 7.19 2.89
C ARG A 157 15.79 7.70 2.47
N LEU A 158 14.74 7.02 2.91
CA LEU A 158 13.35 7.37 2.61
C LEU A 158 12.99 8.73 3.23
N ALA A 159 13.44 9.00 4.46
CA ALA A 159 13.25 10.30 5.10
C ALA A 159 13.96 11.44 4.36
N ALA A 160 15.15 11.21 3.80
CA ALA A 160 15.84 12.20 2.97
C ALA A 160 15.07 12.48 1.66
N MET A 161 14.58 11.43 0.99
CA MET A 161 13.78 11.56 -0.24
C MET A 161 12.47 12.33 0.00
N LEU A 162 11.74 12.03 1.09
CA LEU A 162 10.53 12.76 1.45
C LEU A 162 10.80 14.24 1.78
N ARG A 163 11.98 14.59 2.30
CA ARG A 163 12.36 16.00 2.50
C ARG A 163 12.62 16.72 1.18
N GLN A 164 13.27 16.06 0.22
CA GLN A 164 13.48 16.61 -1.12
C GLN A 164 12.15 16.81 -1.85
N LEU A 165 11.23 15.83 -1.77
CA LEU A 165 9.88 15.94 -2.33
C LEU A 165 9.07 17.10 -1.70
N ALA A 166 9.24 17.35 -0.40
CA ALA A 166 8.58 18.48 0.27
C ALA A 166 9.04 19.84 -0.28
N GLN A 167 10.32 19.97 -0.63
CA GLN A 167 10.86 21.19 -1.24
C GLN A 167 10.40 21.34 -2.69
N TYR A 168 10.36 20.24 -3.44
CA TYR A 168 9.90 20.23 -4.83
C TYR A 168 8.41 20.62 -4.96
N HIS A 169 7.55 20.06 -4.10
CA HIS A 169 6.11 20.33 -4.10
C HIS A 169 5.70 21.49 -3.18
N ALA A 170 6.61 22.40 -2.83
CA ALA A 170 6.32 23.51 -1.92
C ALA A 170 5.24 24.48 -2.45
N LYS A 171 5.03 24.52 -3.76
CA LYS A 171 4.05 25.40 -4.43
C LYS A 171 2.61 24.90 -4.32
N ASP A 172 2.39 23.58 -4.22
CA ASP A 172 1.06 22.98 -4.21
C ASP A 172 0.68 22.50 -2.80
N PRO A 173 -0.38 23.04 -2.18
CA PRO A 173 -0.76 22.68 -0.81
C PRO A 173 -1.22 21.22 -0.68
N ASN A 174 -1.85 20.66 -1.71
CA ASN A 174 -2.37 19.28 -1.72
C ASN A 174 -1.23 18.24 -1.73
N ASN A 175 -0.23 18.47 -2.59
CA ASN A 175 0.97 17.62 -2.65
C ASN A 175 1.76 17.72 -1.34
N LEU A 176 1.89 18.93 -0.79
CA LEU A 176 2.58 19.17 0.48
C LEU A 176 1.88 18.49 1.67
N PHE A 177 0.54 18.50 1.68
CA PHE A 177 -0.25 17.76 2.67
C PHE A 177 0.07 16.26 2.62
N MET A 178 0.13 15.67 1.42
CA MET A 178 0.47 14.25 1.27
C MET A 178 1.89 13.93 1.73
N VAL A 179 2.87 14.76 1.37
CA VAL A 179 4.27 14.54 1.78
C VAL A 179 4.40 14.61 3.31
N ARG A 180 3.71 15.56 3.96
CA ARG A 180 3.70 15.65 5.43
C ARG A 180 3.06 14.44 6.08
N LEU A 181 1.96 13.94 5.51
CA LEU A 181 1.33 12.72 5.98
C LEU A 181 2.29 11.52 5.84
N ALA A 182 2.96 11.37 4.70
CA ALA A 182 3.97 10.33 4.49
C ALA A 182 5.13 10.44 5.50
N GLN A 183 5.63 11.66 5.77
CA GLN A 183 6.65 11.89 6.79
C GLN A 183 6.17 11.49 8.19
N GLY A 184 4.93 11.83 8.56
CA GLY A 184 4.31 11.41 9.81
C GLY A 184 4.24 9.89 9.95
N LEU A 185 3.87 9.18 8.88
CA LEU A 185 3.80 7.72 8.84
C LEU A 185 5.19 7.07 9.05
N THR A 186 6.24 7.63 8.45
CA THR A 186 7.60 7.07 8.58
C THR A 186 8.18 7.14 9.99
N HIS A 187 7.73 8.12 10.79
CA HIS A 187 8.19 8.37 12.15
C HIS A 187 7.14 7.99 13.21
N LEU A 188 6.17 7.13 12.89
CA LEU A 188 5.12 6.68 13.82
C LEU A 188 5.68 6.20 15.16
N GLY A 189 5.23 6.83 16.26
CA GLY A 189 5.69 6.50 17.61
C GLY A 189 7.21 6.69 17.82
N LYS A 190 7.88 7.56 17.05
CA LYS A 190 9.35 7.64 16.95
C LYS A 190 10.01 6.36 16.40
N GLY A 191 9.25 5.53 15.69
CA GLY A 191 9.67 4.25 15.14
C GLY A 191 9.33 3.03 16.00
N THR A 192 8.52 3.20 17.05
CA THR A 192 8.04 2.06 17.87
C THR A 192 6.74 1.47 17.33
N LEU A 193 5.99 2.19 16.50
CA LEU A 193 4.71 1.72 15.95
C LEU A 193 4.89 1.32 14.49
N THR A 194 4.53 0.08 14.14
CA THR A 194 4.55 -0.42 12.76
C THR A 194 3.13 -0.74 12.28
N LEU A 195 2.90 -0.71 10.97
CA LEU A 195 1.60 -1.02 10.34
C LEU A 195 1.53 -2.46 9.79
N CYS A 196 2.46 -3.33 10.16
CA CYS A 196 2.50 -4.70 9.65
C CYS A 196 1.20 -5.47 9.98
N PRO A 197 0.46 -6.00 8.99
CA PRO A 197 -0.73 -6.81 9.25
C PRO A 197 -0.42 -8.23 9.76
N TYR A 198 0.83 -8.67 9.61
CA TYR A 198 1.30 -9.97 10.07
C TYR A 198 1.97 -9.90 11.44
N HIS A 199 1.52 -10.73 12.36
CA HIS A 199 2.24 -11.06 13.58
C HIS A 199 3.17 -12.25 13.30
N SER A 200 4.45 -12.11 13.65
CA SER A 200 5.52 -13.13 13.50
C SER A 200 5.77 -13.60 12.06
N ASP A 201 6.85 -13.12 11.43
CA ASP A 201 7.39 -13.56 10.12
C ASP A 201 6.37 -14.17 9.14
N ARG A 202 5.31 -13.38 8.82
CA ARG A 202 4.24 -13.71 7.87
C ARG A 202 3.36 -14.93 8.20
N GLN A 203 3.43 -15.50 9.40
CA GLN A 203 2.67 -16.71 9.74
C GLN A 203 1.23 -16.44 10.18
N LEU A 204 0.97 -15.39 10.95
CA LEU A 204 -0.37 -15.06 11.44
C LEU A 204 -0.85 -13.71 10.88
N MET A 205 -1.82 -13.76 9.98
CA MET A 205 -2.47 -12.57 9.42
C MET A 205 -3.58 -12.08 10.36
N SER A 206 -3.49 -10.83 10.83
CA SER A 206 -4.60 -10.19 11.52
C SER A 206 -5.60 -9.64 10.51
N GLN A 207 -6.80 -10.22 10.49
CA GLN A 207 -7.87 -9.80 9.58
C GLN A 207 -8.30 -8.35 9.83
N VAL A 208 -8.24 -7.88 11.08
CA VAL A 208 -8.60 -6.51 11.47
C VAL A 208 -7.60 -5.49 10.91
N ALA A 209 -6.31 -5.79 10.98
CA ALA A 209 -5.26 -4.91 10.45
C ALA A 209 -5.32 -4.82 8.92
N VAL A 210 -5.57 -5.95 8.25
CA VAL A 210 -5.76 -5.98 6.78
C VAL A 210 -7.00 -5.18 6.37
N ALA A 211 -8.11 -5.32 7.09
CA ALA A 211 -9.33 -4.55 6.80
C ALA A 211 -9.09 -3.03 6.92
N GLY A 212 -8.41 -2.58 7.99
CA GLY A 212 -8.08 -1.16 8.19
C GLY A 212 -7.19 -0.59 7.08
N LEU A 213 -6.18 -1.35 6.62
CA LEU A 213 -5.33 -0.97 5.50
C LEU A 213 -6.12 -0.94 4.18
N LEU A 214 -6.98 -1.93 3.94
CA LEU A 214 -7.80 -2.03 2.74
C LEU A 214 -8.80 -0.87 2.63
N THR A 215 -9.47 -0.50 3.73
CA THR A 215 -10.40 0.64 3.77
C THR A 215 -9.73 1.93 3.33
N VAL A 216 -8.51 2.16 3.81
CA VAL A 216 -7.73 3.35 3.45
C VAL A 216 -7.32 3.29 1.97
N LEU A 217 -6.84 2.15 1.48
CA LEU A 217 -6.39 2.00 0.10
C LEU A 217 -7.51 2.11 -0.94
N VAL A 218 -8.68 1.56 -0.66
CA VAL A 218 -9.86 1.73 -1.53
C VAL A 218 -10.29 3.20 -1.58
N SER A 219 -10.13 3.93 -0.47
CA SER A 219 -10.43 5.37 -0.41
C SER A 219 -9.42 6.23 -1.17
N PHE A 220 -8.19 5.74 -1.37
CA PHE A 220 -7.17 6.38 -2.21
C PHE A 220 -7.39 6.20 -3.72
N LEU A 221 -8.39 5.39 -4.15
CA LEU A 221 -8.77 5.34 -5.57
C LEU A 221 -9.39 6.67 -6.04
N ASP A 222 -10.00 7.45 -5.15
CA ASP A 222 -10.47 8.82 -5.42
C ASP A 222 -9.92 9.82 -4.38
N VAL A 223 -8.65 10.19 -4.57
CA VAL A 223 -7.91 11.07 -3.65
C VAL A 223 -8.52 12.47 -3.57
N LYS A 224 -8.99 13.01 -4.72
CA LYS A 224 -9.43 14.40 -4.83
C LYS A 224 -10.69 14.65 -4.02
N ASN A 225 -11.67 13.74 -4.11
CA ASN A 225 -12.97 13.98 -3.49
C ASN A 225 -13.00 13.52 -2.02
N ILE A 226 -12.38 12.37 -1.73
CA ILE A 226 -12.50 11.73 -0.40
C ILE A 226 -11.49 12.32 0.58
N ILE A 227 -10.22 12.39 0.18
CA ILE A 227 -9.11 12.67 1.10
C ILE A 227 -8.74 14.15 1.10
N LEU A 228 -8.74 14.84 -0.04
CA LEU A 228 -8.49 16.28 -0.11
C LEU A 228 -9.75 17.12 0.15
N GLY A 229 -10.94 16.50 0.08
CA GLY A 229 -12.23 17.13 0.30
C GLY A 229 -12.72 17.03 1.75
N LYS A 230 -13.75 16.21 1.98
CA LYS A 230 -14.56 16.27 3.22
C LYS A 230 -14.20 15.21 4.27
N SER A 231 -13.51 14.14 3.88
CA SER A 231 -13.43 12.92 4.68
C SER A 231 -12.00 12.54 5.06
N HIS A 232 -11.26 13.47 5.68
CA HIS A 232 -9.93 13.19 6.23
C HIS A 232 -9.94 12.09 7.30
N TYR A 233 -11.09 11.87 7.95
CA TYR A 233 -11.23 10.89 9.04
C TYR A 233 -11.02 9.44 8.58
N VAL A 234 -11.15 9.15 7.29
CA VAL A 234 -10.93 7.80 6.76
C VAL A 234 -9.51 7.31 7.03
N LEU A 235 -8.54 8.22 7.13
CA LEU A 235 -7.16 7.91 7.51
C LEU A 235 -7.05 7.34 8.94
N TYR A 236 -8.03 7.59 9.84
CA TYR A 236 -8.04 6.93 11.16
C TYR A 236 -8.28 5.41 11.06
N GLY A 237 -8.71 4.89 9.91
CA GLY A 237 -8.75 3.44 9.66
C GLY A 237 -7.37 2.77 9.81
N LEU A 238 -6.27 3.52 9.64
CA LEU A 238 -4.91 3.03 9.90
C LEU A 238 -4.66 2.67 11.37
N VAL A 239 -5.42 3.22 12.32
CA VAL A 239 -5.25 2.93 13.76
C VAL A 239 -5.46 1.44 14.06
N ALA A 240 -6.40 0.79 13.35
CA ALA A 240 -6.63 -0.65 13.50
C ALA A 240 -5.43 -1.52 13.08
N ALA A 241 -4.54 -0.98 12.25
CA ALA A 241 -3.32 -1.65 11.82
C ALA A 241 -2.07 -1.26 12.64
N MET A 242 -2.17 -0.28 13.55
CA MET A 242 -1.04 0.16 14.36
C MET A 242 -0.71 -0.87 15.45
N GLN A 243 0.50 -1.42 15.39
CA GLN A 243 1.01 -2.35 16.40
C GLN A 243 2.22 -1.74 17.14
N PRO A 244 2.17 -1.63 18.47
CA PRO A 244 3.30 -1.15 19.27
C PRO A 244 4.38 -2.22 19.42
N ARG A 245 5.61 -1.87 19.05
CA ARG A 245 6.84 -2.58 19.39
C ARG A 245 7.56 -1.78 20.47
N MET A 246 7.29 -2.10 21.73
CA MET A 246 8.03 -1.55 22.87
C MET A 246 9.00 -2.60 23.41
N LEU A 247 10.28 -2.21 23.52
CA LEU A 247 11.28 -2.95 24.26
C LEU A 247 11.40 -2.31 25.64
N VAL A 248 11.11 -3.07 26.68
CA VAL A 248 11.36 -2.66 28.06
C VAL A 248 12.54 -3.48 28.58
N THR A 249 13.64 -2.81 28.89
CA THR A 249 14.79 -3.45 29.56
C THR A 249 14.54 -3.43 31.06
N PHE A 250 14.51 -4.61 31.67
CA PHE A 250 14.41 -4.78 33.12
C PHE A 250 15.78 -5.12 33.71
N ASP A 251 16.05 -4.64 34.93
CA ASP A 251 17.19 -5.06 35.73
C ASP A 251 16.94 -6.43 36.41
N GLU A 252 17.95 -7.00 37.08
CA GLU A 252 17.83 -8.25 37.87
C GLU A 252 16.74 -8.16 38.96
N GLU A 253 16.36 -6.94 39.36
CA GLU A 253 15.27 -6.65 40.31
C GLU A 253 13.94 -6.22 39.65
N LEU A 254 13.73 -6.51 38.35
CA LEU A 254 12.49 -6.20 37.61
C LEU A 254 12.11 -4.70 37.56
N ARG A 255 13.05 -3.80 37.86
CA ARG A 255 12.85 -2.35 37.71
C ARG A 255 13.11 -1.93 36.26
N PRO A 256 12.27 -1.06 35.66
CA PRO A 256 12.46 -0.61 34.28
C PRO A 256 13.68 0.33 34.19
N LEU A 257 14.67 -0.04 33.38
CA LEU A 257 15.84 0.78 33.09
C LEU A 257 15.61 1.59 31.81
N PRO A 258 15.84 2.92 31.79
CA PRO A 258 15.73 3.73 30.58
C PRO A 258 16.99 3.59 29.73
N VAL A 259 17.15 2.46 29.04
CA VAL A 259 18.22 2.28 28.05
C VAL A 259 17.70 2.69 26.67
N SER A 260 18.43 3.58 25.99
CA SER A 260 18.07 4.04 24.65
C SER A 260 18.42 2.99 23.59
N VAL A 261 17.46 2.14 23.24
CA VAL A 261 17.63 1.15 22.16
C VAL A 261 17.09 1.71 20.85
N ARG A 262 17.92 1.71 19.80
CA ARG A 262 17.52 2.17 18.46
C ARG A 262 16.74 1.07 17.74
N VAL A 263 15.45 1.31 17.51
CA VAL A 263 14.47 0.33 17.00
C VAL A 263 14.79 -0.21 15.58
N GLY A 264 15.70 0.43 14.83
CA GLY A 264 16.07 0.05 13.46
C GLY A 264 16.87 -1.25 13.29
N GLN A 265 17.43 -1.84 14.37
CA GLN A 265 18.22 -3.09 14.30
C GLN A 265 17.49 -4.32 14.87
N VAL A 266 16.24 -4.17 15.35
CA VAL A 266 15.62 -5.16 16.26
C VAL A 266 15.01 -6.38 15.54
N ARG A 267 15.22 -6.56 14.22
CA ARG A 267 14.80 -7.83 13.57
C ARG A 267 15.56 -9.07 14.09
N VAL A 268 16.69 -8.93 14.78
CA VAL A 268 17.56 -10.06 15.18
C VAL A 268 17.50 -10.40 16.69
N CYS A 269 16.84 -9.60 17.53
CA CYS A 269 16.91 -9.82 18.99
C CYS A 269 15.93 -10.86 19.57
N ASN A 270 15.05 -11.45 18.78
CA ASN A 270 14.00 -12.34 19.33
C ASN A 270 14.45 -13.77 19.69
N ILE A 271 15.76 -14.09 19.63
CA ILE A 271 16.28 -15.44 19.99
C ILE A 271 17.44 -15.41 21.00
N ARG A 272 18.10 -14.27 21.27
CA ARG A 272 19.24 -14.24 22.22
C ARG A 272 18.91 -13.87 23.66
N LEU A 273 17.76 -13.27 23.95
CA LEU A 273 17.37 -12.96 25.34
C LEU A 273 17.06 -14.22 26.16
N THR A 274 16.57 -15.29 25.55
CA THR A 274 16.40 -16.59 26.24
C THR A 274 17.72 -17.37 26.37
N SER A 275 18.69 -17.20 25.46
CA SER A 275 19.96 -17.92 25.50
C SER A 275 20.94 -17.38 26.56
N VAL A 276 20.97 -16.06 26.79
CA VAL A 276 21.86 -15.48 27.82
C VAL A 276 21.35 -15.79 29.24
N ALA A 277 20.03 -15.82 29.44
CA ALA A 277 19.43 -16.26 30.71
C ALA A 277 19.69 -17.76 30.99
N CYS A 278 19.71 -18.61 29.95
CA CYS A 278 19.90 -20.06 30.14
C CYS A 278 21.38 -20.48 30.28
N ARG A 279 22.35 -19.70 29.76
CA ARG A 279 23.79 -20.02 29.93
C ARG A 279 24.36 -19.72 31.32
N ARG A 280 23.73 -18.85 32.12
CA ARG A 280 24.19 -18.53 33.49
C ARG A 280 23.65 -19.45 34.59
N LEU A 281 22.71 -20.34 34.26
CA LEU A 281 22.18 -21.38 35.18
C LEU A 281 22.91 -22.73 35.05
N ARG A 282 23.96 -22.82 34.21
CA ARG A 282 24.77 -24.04 34.01
C ARG A 282 26.28 -23.81 34.15
N SER A 283 26.72 -22.79 34.89
CA SER A 283 28.13 -22.55 35.18
C SER A 283 28.29 -21.87 36.52
#